data_AF-A0A2N8ZNC9-F1
#
_entry.id   AF-A0A2N8ZNC9-F1
#
_cell.length_a   1.000
_cell.length_b   1.000
_cell.length_c   1.000
_cell.angle_alpha   90.00
_cell.angle_beta   90.00
_cell.angle_gamma   90.00
#
_symmetry.space_group_name_H-M   'P 1'
#
loop_
_entity.id
_entity.type
_entity.pdbx_description
1 polymer ?
#
loop_
_entity_poly.entity_id
_entity_poly.type
_entity_poly.pdbx_seq_one_letter_code
_entity_poly.pdbx_strand_id
1 'polypeptide(L)' 'MDSWRNAASPLASYSMPNQWFNDLGLVNLEHVRTGYVFSHYAEWKCA' A
#
# COMPACT_ATOMS: atom_id res chain seq x y z
N MET A 1 8.21 -4.57 -22.43
CA MET A 1 8.32 -4.92 -20.99
C MET A 1 7.93 -3.67 -20.22
N ASP A 2 6.65 -3.31 -20.29
CA ASP A 2 6.22 -1.95 -19.92
C ASP A 2 5.49 -1.92 -18.58
N SER A 3 5.31 -3.09 -17.96
CA SER A 3 4.74 -3.25 -16.62
C SER A 3 5.25 -4.53 -15.93
N TRP A 4 5.47 -4.46 -14.62
CA TRP A 4 5.88 -5.60 -13.81
C TRP A 4 4.67 -6.50 -13.51
N ARG A 5 4.26 -7.32 -14.47
CA ARG A 5 3.12 -8.26 -14.32
C ARG A 5 3.39 -9.39 -13.34
N ASN A 6 4.65 -9.79 -13.18
CA ASN A 6 5.05 -10.89 -12.29
C ASN A 6 4.79 -10.60 -10.80
N ALA A 7 4.71 -9.33 -10.40
CA ALA A 7 4.43 -8.93 -9.03
C ALA A 7 2.99 -9.29 -8.60
N ALA A 8 2.05 -9.34 -9.54
CA ALA A 8 0.66 -9.73 -9.29
C ALA A 8 0.44 -11.25 -9.40
N SER A 9 1.50 -12.05 -9.53
CA SER A 9 1.37 -13.50 -9.62
C SER A 9 0.98 -14.10 -8.27
N PRO A 10 0.14 -15.15 -8.23
CA PRO A 10 -0.22 -15.83 -6.97
C PRO A 10 0.99 -16.35 -6.20
N LEU A 11 2.03 -16.77 -6.93
CA LEU A 11 3.28 -17.26 -6.34
C LEU A 11 4.02 -16.15 -5.59
N ALA A 12 4.07 -14.93 -6.14
CA ALA A 12 4.68 -13.77 -5.48
C ALA A 12 3.92 -13.40 -4.20
N SER A 13 2.59 -13.42 -4.25
CA SER A 13 1.75 -13.15 -3.06
C SER A 13 1.91 -14.22 -1.97
N TYR A 14 2.13 -15.47 -2.35
CA TYR A 14 2.34 -16.56 -1.40
C TYR A 14 3.74 -16.55 -0.77
N SER A 15 4.77 -16.20 -1.54
CA SER A 15 6.14 -16.12 -1.04
C SER A 15 6.41 -14.88 -0.18
N MET A 16 5.63 -13.80 -0.37
CA MET A 16 5.78 -12.53 0.35
C MET A 16 4.44 -12.07 0.95
N PRO A 17 3.99 -12.64 2.07
CA PRO A 17 2.77 -12.20 2.75
C PRO A 17 2.94 -10.80 3.37
N ASN A 18 1.83 -10.09 3.63
CA ASN A 18 1.84 -8.75 4.25
C ASN A 18 2.66 -8.68 5.56
N GLN A 19 2.67 -9.77 6.34
CA GLN A 19 3.46 -9.86 7.56
C GLN A 19 4.97 -9.69 7.29
N TRP A 20 5.48 -10.29 6.20
CA TRP A 20 6.88 -10.17 5.83
C TRP A 20 7.29 -8.72 5.57
N PHE A 21 6.41 -7.91 4.98
CA PHE A 21 6.65 -6.48 4.79
C PHE A 21 6.66 -5.71 6.11
N ASN A 22 5.77 -6.06 7.05
CA ASN A 22 5.78 -5.47 8.40
C ASN A 22 7.09 -5.77 9.13
N ASP A 23 7.59 -7.01 9.02
CA ASP A 23 8.82 -7.45 9.68
C ASP A 23 10.07 -6.74 9.11
N LEU A 24 10.03 -6.32 7.84
CA LEU A 24 11.04 -5.47 7.21
C LEU A 24 10.98 -4.00 7.68
N GLY A 25 9.96 -3.62 8.46
CA GLY A 25 9.74 -2.26 8.93
C GLY A 25 9.00 -1.36 7.92
N LEU A 26 8.35 -1.94 6.91
CA LEU A 26 7.45 -1.19 6.03
C LEU A 26 6.15 -0.88 6.78
N VAL A 27 5.56 0.27 6.43
CA VAL A 27 4.32 0.75 7.04
C VAL A 27 3.12 0.46 6.16
N ASN A 28 2.09 -0.15 6.74
CA ASN A 28 0.82 -0.33 6.06
C ASN A 28 0.04 1.00 6.05
N LEU A 29 -0.18 1.56 4.86
CA LEU A 29 -0.90 2.81 4.64
C LEU A 29 -2.39 2.76 5.01
N GLU A 30 -2.99 1.57 5.12
CA GLU A 30 -4.37 1.42 5.63
C GLU A 30 -4.45 1.83 7.11
N HIS A 31 -3.39 1.55 7.87
CA HIS A 31 -3.31 1.83 9.30
C HIS A 31 -2.64 3.17 9.59
N VAL A 32 -1.73 3.60 8.70
CA VAL A 32 -1.04 4.87 8.83
C VAL A 32 -1.83 5.95 8.11
N ARG A 33 -2.44 6.84 8.89
CA ARG A 33 -2.97 8.12 8.38
C ARG A 33 -1.79 9.02 8.00
N THR A 34 -1.21 8.81 6.83
CA THR A 34 -0.30 9.78 6.23
C THR A 34 -1.08 11.07 6.01
N GLY A 35 -0.58 12.16 6.60
CA GLY A 35 -1.30 13.43 6.73
C GLY A 35 -1.87 13.98 5.42
N TYR A 36 -2.91 14.81 5.57
CA TYR A 36 -3.61 15.61 4.57
C TYR A 36 -3.17 15.36 3.11
N VAL A 37 -3.88 14.45 2.42
CA VAL A 37 -3.77 14.32 0.97
C VAL A 37 -4.48 15.52 0.34
N PHE A 38 -3.71 16.52 -0.10
CA PHE A 38 -4.25 17.61 -0.94
C PHE A 38 -4.68 17.05 -2.29
N SER A 39 -5.91 16.57 -2.36
CA SER A 39 -6.56 16.18 -3.62
C SER A 39 -7.73 17.11 -3.87
N HIS A 40 -7.85 17.60 -5.10
CA HIS A 40 -9.00 18.39 -5.56
C HIS A 40 -10.33 17.64 -5.39
N TYR A 41 -10.29 16.31 -5.25
CA TYR A 41 -11.46 15.44 -5.08
C TYR A 41 -11.65 14.92 -3.66
N ALA A 42 -10.73 15.19 -2.73
CA ALA A 42 -10.90 14.79 -1.34
C ALA A 42 -11.69 15.88 -0.61
N GLU A 43 -12.98 15.64 -0.38
CA GLU A 43 -13.80 16.51 0.47
C GLU A 43 -13.29 16.46 1.91
N TRP A 44 -12.78 17.59 2.39
CA TRP A 44 -12.37 17.77 3.78
C TRP A 44 -13.60 17.84 4.68
N LYS A 45 -14.00 16.71 5.28
CA LYS A 45 -14.93 16.71 6.41
C LYS A 45 -14.10 16.94 7.68
N CYS A 46 -13.91 18.21 8.04
CA CYS A 46 -13.44 18.57 9.38
C CYS A 46 -14.51 18.10 10.38
N ALA A 47 -14.10 17.27 11.35
CA ALA A 47 -14.88 16.93 12.54
C ALA A 47 -14.42 17.80 13.70
#